data_AF-A0A528AXZ3-F1
#
_entry.id   AF-A0A528AXZ3-F1
#
_cell.length_a   1.000
_cell.length_b   1.000
_cell.length_c   1.000
_cell.angle_alpha   90.00
_cell.angle_beta   90.00
_cell.angle_gamma   90.00
#
_symmetry.space_group_name_H-M   'P 1'
#
loop_
_entity.id
_entity.type
_entity.pdbx_description
1 polymer ?
#
loop_
_entity_poly.entity_id
_entity_poly.type
_entity_poly.pdbx_seq_one_letter_code
_entity_poly.pdbx_strand_id
1 'polypeptide(L)'
;LCWIVDFPFYEWNEDEKLVDFGHNPFSMPQGGIEALNGEDLLGIKAFQYDMVCNGFEIASGGIRNHLPETMVKAFEVVGLDRETVEARYGGLYRAFQYGAPPHGGMAAGID
;
A
#
# COMPACT_ATOMS: atom_id res chain seq x y z
N LEU A 1 6.30 10.18 22.46
CA LEU A 1 5.42 9.98 21.29
C LEU A 1 6.19 10.41 20.05
N CYS A 2 6.27 9.57 19.03
CA CYS A 2 6.81 9.91 17.72
C CYS A 2 5.96 9.30 16.61
N TRP A 3 6.15 9.82 15.40
CA TRP A 3 5.61 9.25 14.18
C TRP A 3 6.73 8.53 13.43
N ILE A 4 6.44 7.33 12.97
CA ILE A 4 7.24 6.63 11.98
C ILE A 4 6.53 6.80 10.65
N VAL A 5 7.22 7.31 9.64
CA VAL A 5 6.69 7.61 8.31
C VAL A 5 7.64 7.06 7.26
N ASP A 6 7.27 7.14 5.99
CA ASP A 6 8.10 6.72 4.86
C ASP A 6 8.47 5.23 4.90
N PHE A 7 7.53 4.39 5.33
CA PHE A 7 7.67 2.93 5.24
C PHE A 7 7.88 2.49 3.78
N PRO A 8 8.66 1.43 3.52
CA PRO A 8 8.74 0.82 2.20
C PRO A 8 7.36 0.38 1.71
N PHE A 9 7.04 0.66 0.45
CA PHE A 9 5.83 0.18 -0.20
C PHE A 9 5.94 -1.31 -0.51
N TYR A 10 7.13 -1.71 -0.97
CA TYR A 10 7.51 -3.10 -1.20
C TYR A 10 8.64 -3.52 -0.27
N GLU A 11 8.74 -4.81 -0.03
CA GLU A 11 9.87 -5.45 0.63
C GLU A 11 10.36 -6.67 -0.16
N TRP A 12 11.61 -7.06 0.06
CA TRP A 12 12.15 -8.28 -0.51
C TRP A 12 11.84 -9.45 0.43
N ASN A 13 11.10 -10.43 -0.07
CA ASN A 13 10.84 -11.67 0.65
C ASN A 13 12.01 -12.64 0.42
N GLU A 14 12.80 -12.87 1.47
CA GLU A 14 13.97 -13.75 1.40
C GLU A 14 13.64 -15.23 1.23
N ASP A 15 12.46 -15.68 1.63
CA ASP A 15 12.06 -17.09 1.53
C ASP A 15 11.57 -17.41 0.12
N GLU A 16 10.70 -16.55 -0.43
CA GLU A 16 10.12 -16.73 -1.77
C GLU A 16 11.03 -16.21 -2.88
N LYS A 17 12.06 -15.42 -2.54
CA LYS A 17 12.93 -14.71 -3.50
C LYS A 17 12.14 -13.86 -4.50
N LEU A 18 11.15 -13.16 -3.97
CA LEU A 18 10.24 -12.29 -4.72
C LEU A 18 10.00 -10.99 -3.95
N VAL A 19 9.45 -10.00 -4.66
CA VAL A 19 8.98 -8.74 -4.05
C VAL A 19 7.58 -8.97 -3.49
N ASP A 20 7.33 -8.50 -2.27
CA ASP A 20 6.00 -8.48 -1.64
C ASP A 20 5.68 -7.06 -1.14
N PHE A 21 4.44 -6.82 -0.71
CA PHE A 21 4.05 -5.58 -0.07
C PHE A 21 4.65 -5.50 1.33
N GLY A 22 5.31 -4.38 1.65
CA GLY A 22 5.90 -4.21 2.98
C GLY A 22 4.87 -4.07 4.09
N HIS A 23 3.69 -3.52 3.78
CA HIS A 23 2.61 -3.35 4.75
C HIS A 23 1.24 -3.57 4.08
N ASN A 24 0.42 -2.52 3.95
CA ASN A 24 -0.93 -2.64 3.41
C ASN A 24 -0.90 -2.50 1.88
N PRO A 25 -1.38 -3.51 1.12
CA PRO A 25 -1.33 -3.51 -0.34
C PRO A 25 -2.23 -2.44 -0.99
N PHE A 26 -3.14 -1.84 -0.22
CA PHE A 26 -4.03 -0.78 -0.66
C PHE A 26 -3.54 0.63 -0.26
N SER A 27 -2.34 0.74 0.31
CA SER A 27 -1.72 2.05 0.54
C SER A 27 -1.36 2.72 -0.79
N MET A 28 -1.36 4.06 -0.80
CA MET A 28 -0.93 4.83 -1.97
C MET A 28 0.61 4.85 -2.02
N PRO A 29 1.26 4.39 -3.10
CA PRO A 29 2.70 4.57 -3.27
C PRO A 29 3.03 6.06 -3.45
N GLN A 30 4.11 6.52 -2.82
CA GLN A 30 4.63 7.86 -3.07
C GLN A 30 5.13 7.93 -4.51
N GLY A 31 4.66 8.95 -5.25
CA GLY A 31 4.88 9.06 -6.71
C GLY A 31 3.80 8.36 -7.57
N GLY A 32 2.83 7.67 -6.96
CA GLY A 32 1.70 7.07 -7.66
C GLY A 32 2.13 6.01 -8.69
N ILE A 33 1.40 5.92 -9.80
CA ILE A 33 1.66 4.91 -10.84
C ILE A 33 3.04 5.06 -11.50
N GLU A 34 3.57 6.28 -11.58
CA GLU A 34 4.89 6.53 -12.18
C GLU A 34 6.02 5.88 -11.39
N ALA A 35 5.92 5.89 -10.05
CA ALA A 35 6.88 5.17 -9.20
C ALA A 35 6.89 3.67 -9.50
N LEU A 36 5.73 3.08 -9.78
CA LEU A 36 5.58 1.66 -10.11
C LEU A 36 6.09 1.28 -11.51
N ASN A 37 6.35 2.27 -12.37
CA ASN A 37 6.95 2.08 -13.68
C ASN A 37 8.48 2.24 -13.66
N GLY A 38 9.06 2.68 -12.54
CA GLY A 38 10.50 2.84 -12.37
C GLY A 38 11.23 1.52 -12.15
N GLU A 39 12.57 1.57 -12.21
CA GLU A 39 13.44 0.40 -11.99
C GLU A 39 13.64 0.09 -10.49
N ASP A 40 13.62 1.11 -9.64
CA ASP A 40 13.84 0.96 -8.20
C ASP A 40 12.51 0.78 -7.44
N LEU A 41 11.99 -0.45 -7.48
CA LEU A 41 10.74 -0.81 -6.79
C LEU A 41 10.90 -0.81 -5.26
N LEU A 42 12.04 -1.28 -4.74
CA LEU A 42 12.28 -1.38 -3.30
C LEU A 42 12.55 -0.02 -2.64
N GLY A 43 12.96 0.98 -3.42
CA GLY A 43 13.07 2.37 -2.96
C GLY A 43 11.74 3.12 -2.86
N ILE A 44 10.63 2.55 -3.35
CA ILE A 44 9.32 3.18 -3.29
C ILE A 44 8.84 3.23 -1.83
N LYS A 45 8.47 4.43 -1.39
CA LYS A 45 7.85 4.65 -0.08
C LYS A 45 6.34 4.58 -0.18
N ALA A 46 5.68 4.17 0.89
CA ALA A 46 4.24 4.25 1.05
C ALA A 46 3.84 5.56 1.73
N PHE A 47 2.64 6.07 1.44
CA PHE A 47 1.97 7.02 2.32
C PHE A 47 1.36 6.29 3.54
N GLN A 48 2.20 5.58 4.28
CA GLN A 48 1.86 4.83 5.48
C GLN A 48 2.62 5.40 6.68
N TYR A 49 2.00 5.33 7.86
CA TYR A 49 2.55 5.88 9.09
C TYR A 49 2.07 5.13 10.32
N ASP A 50 2.93 5.12 11.34
CA ASP A 50 2.64 4.59 12.66
C ASP A 50 2.87 5.65 13.72
N MET A 51 2.03 5.62 14.75
CA MET A 51 2.18 6.42 15.96
C MET A 51 2.77 5.54 17.07
N VAL A 52 3.92 5.92 17.62
CA VAL A 52 4.66 5.13 18.59
C VAL A 52 4.82 5.90 19.91
N CYS A 53 4.47 5.26 21.01
CA CYS A 53 4.63 5.79 22.37
C CYS A 53 5.47 4.84 23.21
N ASN A 54 6.58 5.34 23.76
CA ASN A 54 7.49 4.58 24.64
C ASN A 54 7.97 3.24 24.04
N GLY A 55 8.15 3.19 22.71
CA GLY A 55 8.58 1.97 22.00
C GLY A 55 7.45 1.04 21.58
N PHE A 56 6.19 1.38 21.86
CA PHE A 56 5.02 0.61 21.45
C PHE A 56 4.26 1.34 20.33
N GLU A 57 3.89 0.61 19.29
CA GLU A 57 2.91 1.07 18.31
C GLU A 57 1.55 1.21 18.99
N ILE A 58 0.93 2.39 18.86
CA ILE A 58 -0.39 2.67 19.44
C ILE A 58 -1.44 3.02 18.38
N ALA A 59 -1.02 3.31 17.16
CA ALA A 59 -1.91 3.44 16.01
C ALA A 59 -1.14 3.26 14.70
N SER A 60 -1.81 2.76 13.67
CA SER A 60 -1.28 2.69 12.31
C SER A 60 -2.31 3.19 11.30
N GLY A 61 -1.84 3.81 10.23
CA GLY A 61 -2.67 4.39 9.20
C GLY A 61 -1.95 4.67 7.90
N GLY A 62 -2.70 5.19 6.95
CA GLY A 62 -2.15 5.54 5.65
C GLY A 62 -3.16 6.22 4.73
N ILE A 63 -2.62 6.82 3.67
CA ILE A 63 -3.40 7.26 2.52
C ILE A 63 -3.63 6.04 1.62
N ARG A 64 -4.88 5.83 1.24
CA ARG A 64 -5.30 4.68 0.44
C ARG A 64 -5.21 5.01 -1.03
N ASN A 65 -4.85 4.00 -1.80
CA ASN A 65 -5.01 4.05 -3.24
C ASN A 65 -6.50 4.15 -3.57
N HIS A 66 -6.83 5.03 -4.52
CA HIS A 66 -8.19 5.26 -5.02
C HIS A 66 -8.24 5.18 -6.56
N LEU A 67 -7.12 4.84 -7.20
CA LEU A 67 -6.95 4.77 -8.65
C LEU A 67 -6.90 3.29 -9.08
N PRO A 68 -7.88 2.82 -9.88
CA PRO A 68 -7.95 1.40 -10.29
C PRO A 68 -6.68 0.90 -10.98
N GLU A 69 -6.14 1.68 -11.92
CA GLU A 69 -4.95 1.28 -12.69
C GLU A 69 -3.70 1.25 -11.81
N THR A 70 -3.58 2.16 -10.84
CA THR A 70 -2.47 2.11 -9.86
C THR A 70 -2.59 0.89 -8.96
N MET A 71 -3.81 0.48 -8.59
CA MET A 71 -4.03 -0.72 -7.78
C MET A 71 -3.60 -1.97 -8.55
N VAL A 72 -4.11 -2.12 -9.77
CA VAL A 72 -3.76 -3.26 -10.65
C VAL A 72 -2.24 -3.29 -10.87
N LYS A 73 -1.62 -2.17 -11.22
CA LYS A 73 -0.18 -2.10 -11.44
C LYS A 73 0.63 -2.48 -10.21
N ALA A 74 0.20 -2.07 -9.01
CA ALA A 74 0.89 -2.43 -7.78
C ALA A 74 0.84 -3.94 -7.50
N PHE A 75 -0.33 -4.55 -7.70
CA PHE A 75 -0.49 -5.99 -7.55
C PHE A 75 0.25 -6.80 -8.64
N GLU A 76 0.35 -6.28 -9.86
CA GLU A 76 1.13 -6.92 -10.94
C GLU A 76 2.62 -7.05 -10.59
N VAL A 77 3.19 -6.09 -9.85
CA VAL A 77 4.61 -6.14 -9.41
C VAL A 77 4.87 -7.34 -8.49
N VAL A 78 3.89 -7.72 -7.65
CA VAL A 78 3.99 -8.90 -6.77
C VAL A 78 3.43 -10.17 -7.43
N GLY A 79 3.23 -10.15 -8.76
CA GLY A 79 2.85 -11.32 -9.54
C GLY A 79 1.35 -11.62 -9.62
N LEU A 80 0.49 -10.69 -9.21
CA LEU A 80 -0.97 -10.82 -9.34
C LEU A 80 -1.48 -10.02 -10.54
N ASP A 81 -1.89 -10.73 -11.59
CA ASP A 81 -2.44 -10.12 -12.79
C ASP A 81 -3.81 -9.45 -12.55
N ARG A 82 -4.23 -8.63 -13.52
CA ARG A 82 -5.51 -7.92 -13.47
C ARG A 82 -6.70 -8.83 -13.21
N GLU A 83 -6.79 -9.97 -13.90
CA GLU A 83 -7.91 -10.90 -13.73
C GLU A 83 -7.98 -11.43 -12.29
N THR A 84 -6.83 -11.76 -11.69
CA THR A 84 -6.74 -12.19 -10.30
C THR A 84 -7.12 -11.08 -9.32
N VAL A 85 -6.66 -9.85 -9.56
CA VAL A 85 -7.00 -8.67 -8.74
C VAL A 85 -8.51 -8.40 -8.79
N GLU A 86 -9.11 -8.42 -9.98
CA GLU A 86 -10.55 -8.22 -10.16
C GLU A 86 -11.38 -9.35 -9.53
N ALA A 87 -10.89 -10.60 -9.58
CA ALA A 87 -11.56 -11.73 -8.94
C ALA A 87 -11.50 -11.66 -7.41
N ARG A 88 -10.34 -11.33 -6.83
CA ARG A 88 -10.15 -11.29 -5.37
C ARG A 88 -10.72 -10.02 -4.72
N TYR A 89 -10.59 -8.88 -5.39
CA TYR A 89 -10.92 -7.55 -4.84
C TYR A 89 -11.96 -6.79 -5.67
N GLY A 90 -12.76 -7.49 -6.49
CA GLY A 90 -13.67 -6.88 -7.45
C GLY A 90 -14.67 -5.88 -6.87
N GLY A 91 -15.09 -6.05 -5.61
CA GLY A 91 -15.93 -5.05 -4.93
C GLY A 91 -15.24 -3.69 -4.80
N LEU A 92 -13.99 -3.69 -4.32
CA LEU A 92 -13.18 -2.48 -4.14
C LEU A 92 -12.77 -1.90 -5.50
N TYR A 93 -12.27 -2.74 -6.40
CA TYR A 93 -11.84 -2.33 -7.74
C TYR A 93 -12.96 -1.64 -8.52
N ARG A 94 -14.17 -2.23 -8.54
CA ARG A 94 -15.35 -1.60 -9.17
C ARG A 94 -15.73 -0.30 -8.48
N ALA A 95 -15.68 -0.23 -7.15
CA ALA A 95 -16.01 1.01 -6.42
C ALA A 95 -15.09 2.17 -6.83
N PHE A 96 -13.79 1.91 -7.04
CA PHE A 96 -12.84 2.94 -7.46
C PHE A 96 -13.14 3.49 -8.86
N GLN A 97 -13.71 2.69 -9.76
CA GLN A 97 -14.13 3.12 -11.10
C GLN A 97 -15.27 4.16 -11.08
N TYR A 98 -16.00 4.28 -9.97
CA TYR A 98 -17.04 5.31 -9.79
C TYR A 98 -16.51 6.62 -9.18
N GLY A 99 -15.19 6.81 -9.12
CA GLY A 99 -14.56 8.05 -8.66
C GLY A 99 -14.41 8.10 -7.14
N ALA A 100 -13.83 7.05 -6.55
CA ALA A 100 -13.45 7.10 -5.14
C ALA A 100 -12.50 8.29 -4.89
N PRO A 101 -12.77 9.16 -3.90
CA PRO A 101 -11.91 10.31 -3.63
C PRO A 101 -10.57 9.86 -3.03
N PRO A 102 -9.53 10.70 -3.07
CA PRO A 102 -8.38 10.54 -2.20
C PRO A 102 -8.85 10.43 -0.75
N HIS A 103 -8.47 9.34 -0.08
CA HIS A 103 -8.92 9.02 1.26
C HIS A 103 -7.81 8.36 2.07
N GLY A 104 -7.93 8.42 3.38
CA GLY A 104 -6.98 7.86 4.32
C GLY A 104 -7.59 7.77 5.70
N GLY A 105 -6.91 7.07 6.58
CA GLY A 105 -7.35 6.93 7.96
C GLY A 105 -6.33 6.17 8.78
N MET A 106 -6.67 5.95 10.05
CA MET A 106 -5.86 5.20 11.00
C MET A 106 -6.75 4.38 11.93
N ALA A 107 -6.17 3.35 12.52
CA ALA A 107 -6.75 2.59 13.61
C ALA A 107 -5.82 2.68 14.83
N ALA A 108 -6.39 2.95 16.00
CA ALA A 108 -5.66 2.97 17.26
C ALA A 108 -5.91 1.68 18.05
N GLY A 109 -4.86 1.13 18.66
CA GLY A 109 -4.98 0.08 19.66
C GLY A 109 -5.51 0.69 20.95
N ILE A 110 -6.77 0.40 21.29
CA ILE A 110 -7.46 1.00 22.45
C ILE A 110 -7.11 0.28 23.76
N ASP A 111 -6.82 -1.03 23.66
CA ASP A 111 -6.41 -1.88 24.78
C ASP A 111 -4.95 -1.63 25.19
#